data_AF-A0A7X7C3Z1-F1
#
_entry.id   AF-A0A7X7C3Z1-F1
#
_cell.length_a   1.000
_cell.length_b   1.000
_cell.length_c   1.000
_cell.angle_alpha   90.00
_cell.angle_beta   90.00
_cell.angle_gamma   90.00
#
_symmetry.space_group_name_H-M   'P 1'
#
loop_
_entity.id
_entity.type
_entity.pdbx_description
1 polymer ?
#
loop_
_entity_poly.entity_id
_entity_poly.type
_entity_poly.pdbx_seq_one_letter_code
_entity_poly.pdbx_strand_id
1 'polypeptide(L)' 'MKSIVLFLTLVIGCSISSYADGNNVSENQRPTIRVESGLLEGITEDGFDIFKGIPYAA' A
#
# COMPACT_ATOMS: atom_id res chain seq x y z
N MET A 1 33.23 13.94 22.90
CA MET A 1 31.79 13.92 23.29
C MET A 1 30.88 14.32 22.13
N LYS A 2 31.11 15.46 21.45
CA LYS A 2 30.24 15.94 20.34
C LYS A 2 30.10 14.98 19.14
N SER A 3 31.17 14.25 18.79
CA SER A 3 31.15 13.37 17.61
C SER A 3 30.29 12.11 17.80
N ILE A 4 30.13 11.64 19.03
CA ILE A 4 29.28 10.48 19.37
C ILE A 4 27.80 10.85 19.25
N VAL A 5 27.43 12.06 19.67
CA VAL A 5 26.06 12.58 19.54
C VAL A 5 25.67 12.72 18.07
N LEU A 6 26.56 13.25 17.23
CA LEU A 6 26.36 13.37 15.79
C LEU A 6 26.19 12.01 15.09
N PHE A 7 26.96 11.01 15.51
CA PHE A 7 26.87 9.66 14.96
C PHE A 7 25.54 8.99 15.34
N LEU A 8 25.08 9.17 16.58
CA LEU A 8 23.81 8.64 17.05
C LEU A 8 22.62 9.23 16.30
N THR A 9 22.63 10.55 16.04
CA THR A 9 21.55 11.22 15.29
C THR A 9 21.51 10.81 13.82
N LEU A 10 22.66 10.48 13.23
CA LEU A 10 22.75 10.00 11.84
C LEU A 10 22.10 8.62 11.68
N VAL A 11 22.39 7.70 12.61
CA VAL A 11 21.85 6.33 12.57
C VAL A 11 20.33 6.32 12.76
N ILE A 12 19.80 7.14 13.68
CA ILE A 12 18.35 7.24 13.92
C ILE A 12 17.64 7.88 12.71
N GLY A 13 18.25 8.86 12.05
CA GLY A 13 17.68 9.51 10.86
C GLY A 13 17.55 8.55 9.67
N CYS A 14 18.55 7.69 9.43
CA CYS A 14 18.50 6.70 8.34
C CYS A 14 17.45 5.61 8.55
N SER A 15 17.17 5.22 9.80
CA SER A 15 16.12 4.24 10.09
C SER A 15 14.72 4.74 9.78
N ILE A 16 14.47 6.06 9.82
CA ILE A 16 13.14 6.63 9.56
C ILE A 16 12.85 6.70 8.05
N SER A 17 13.87 6.89 7.21
CA SER A 17 13.71 6.92 5.75
C SER A 17 13.34 5.57 5.12
N SER A 18 13.62 4.43 5.77
CA SER A 18 13.20 3.11 5.27
C SER A 18 11.75 2.75 5.59
N TYR A 19 11.07 3.51 6.45
CA TYR A 19 9.62 3.39 6.66
C TYR A 19 8.81 4.32 5.75
N ALA A 20 9.47 5.17 4.96
CA ALA A 20 8.83 6.10 4.03
C ALA A 20 8.59 5.51 2.63
N ASP A 21 9.07 4.29 2.36
CA ASP A 21 8.59 3.44 1.25
C ASP A 21 7.57 2.42 1.78
N GLY A 22 6.82 2.82 2.81
CA GLY A 22 5.52 2.24 3.06
C GLY A 22 4.62 2.74 1.94
N ASN A 23 4.46 1.93 0.90
CA ASN A 23 3.18 1.82 0.19
C ASN A 23 2.10 1.87 1.28
N ASN A 24 1.55 3.05 1.54
CA ASN A 24 0.46 3.29 2.48
C ASN A 24 -0.83 2.75 1.84
N VAL A 25 -0.79 1.50 1.37
CA VAL A 25 -1.93 0.69 0.96
C VAL A 25 -2.17 -0.30 2.09
N SER A 26 -2.21 0.19 3.32
CA SER A 26 -2.68 -0.56 4.46
C SER A 26 -3.76 0.23 5.15
N GLU A 27 -4.85 0.45 4.42
CA GLU A 27 -6.13 0.69 5.06
C GLU A 27 -7.25 0.09 4.22
N ASN A 28 -7.30 -1.25 4.16
CA ASN A 28 -8.56 -2.01 4.02
C ASN A 28 -9.47 -1.62 2.83
N GLN A 29 -8.92 -0.98 1.80
CA GLN A 29 -9.69 -0.44 0.69
C GLN A 29 -9.74 -1.53 -0.37
N ARG A 30 -10.83 -2.31 -0.34
CA ARG A 30 -11.08 -3.29 -1.38
C ARG A 30 -11.06 -2.60 -2.74
N PRO A 31 -10.31 -3.12 -3.72
CA PRO A 31 -10.16 -2.46 -5.00
C PRO A 31 -11.52 -2.37 -5.65
N THR A 32 -11.87 -1.16 -6.08
CA THR A 32 -13.21 -0.85 -6.58
C THR A 32 -13.10 -0.30 -7.99
N ILE A 33 -13.84 -0.88 -8.93
CA ILE A 33 -13.88 -0.42 -10.33
C ILE A 33 -15.31 -0.07 -10.72
N ARG A 34 -15.46 0.91 -11.62
CA ARG A 34 -16.75 1.28 -12.19
C ARG A 34 -16.86 0.70 -13.60
N VAL A 35 -17.94 -0.02 -13.84
CA VAL A 35 -18.30 -0.64 -15.13
C VAL A 35 -19.65 -0.08 -15.60
N GLU A 36 -20.05 -0.36 -16.84
CA GLU A 36 -21.33 0.14 -17.38
C GLU A 36 -22.54 -0.28 -16.54
N SER A 37 -22.49 -1.49 -15.96
CA SER A 37 -23.57 -2.03 -15.12
C SER A 37 -23.55 -1.56 -13.67
N GLY A 38 -22.50 -0.87 -13.21
CA GLY A 38 -22.40 -0.39 -11.82
C GLY A 38 -20.99 -0.36 -11.24
N LEU A 39 -20.90 -0.60 -9.94
CA LEU A 39 -19.65 -0.64 -9.19
C LEU A 39 -19.30 -2.09 -8.83
N LEU A 40 -18.05 -2.49 -9.06
CA LEU A 40 -17.54 -3.81 -8.70
C LEU A 40 -16.47 -3.66 -7.62
N GLU A 41 -16.59 -4.50 -6.60
CA GLU A 41 -15.65 -4.60 -5.49
C GLU A 41 -14.87 -5.91 -5.63
N GLY A 42 -13.55 -5.82 -5.63
CA GLY A 42 -12.64 -6.94 -5.73
C GLY A 42 -11.89 -7.19 -4.42
N ILE A 43 -10.85 -8.00 -4.52
CA ILE A 43 -9.91 -8.26 -3.42
C ILE A 43 -8.48 -8.03 -3.90
N THR A 44 -7.60 -7.63 -3.00
CA THR A 44 -6.15 -7.61 -3.26
C THR A 44 -5.54 -8.86 -2.63
N GLU A 45 -4.90 -9.69 -3.46
CA GLU A 45 -4.24 -10.95 -3.07
C GLU A 45 -2.84 -10.97 -3.69
N ASP A 46 -1.80 -11.22 -2.88
CA ASP A 46 -0.38 -11.20 -3.30
C ASP A 46 0.07 -9.93 -4.05
N GLY A 47 -0.53 -8.78 -3.72
CA GLY A 47 -0.24 -7.50 -4.38
C GLY A 47 -0.93 -7.29 -5.72
N PHE A 48 -1.83 -8.19 -6.12
CA PHE A 48 -2.65 -8.07 -7.32
C PHE A 48 -4.11 -7.80 -6.96
N ASP A 49 -4.75 -6.90 -7.70
CA ASP A 49 -6.19 -6.70 -7.62
C ASP A 49 -6.92 -7.75 -8.46
N ILE A 50 -7.80 -8.51 -7.82
CA ILE A 50 -8.50 -9.63 -8.42
C ILE A 50 -10.01 -9.40 -8.34
N PHE A 51 -10.67 -9.51 -9.48
CA PHE A 51 -12.13 -9.43 -9.63
C PHE A 51 -12.63 -10.75 -10.22
N LYS A 52 -13.52 -11.44 -9.50
CA LYS A 52 -14.04 -12.76 -9.90
C LYS A 52 -15.57 -12.69 -10.08
N GLY A 53 -16.09 -13.47 -11.02
CA GLY A 53 -17.55 -13.64 -11.20
C GLY A 53 -18.27 -12.46 -11.85
N ILE A 54 -17.58 -11.63 -12.65
CA ILE A 54 -18.21 -10.54 -13.38
C ILE A 54 -19.09 -11.14 -14.51
N PRO A 55 -20.42 -10.92 -14.49
CA PRO A 55 -21.29 -11.41 -15.54
C PRO A 55 -21.03 -10.65 -16.84
N TYR A 56 -20.92 -11.39 -17.95
CA TYR A 56 -20.62 -10.82 -19.28
C TYR A 56 -21.78 -11.01 -20.29
N ALA A 57 -22.71 -11.90 -19.99
CA ALA A 57 -23.89 -12.20 -20.81
C ALA A 57 -25.03 -12.72 -19.91
N ALA A 58 -26.26 -12.60 -20.40
CA ALA A 58 -27.48 -13.12 -19.76
C ALA A 58 -27.75 -14.57 -20.16
#